data_AF-A0A3A8GZL5-F1
#
_entry.id   AF-A0A3A8GZL5-F1
#
_cell.length_a   1.000
_cell.length_b   1.000
_cell.length_c   1.000
_cell.angle_alpha   90.00
_cell.angle_beta   90.00
_cell.angle_gamma   90.00
#
_symmetry.space_group_name_H-M   'P 1'
#
loop_
_entity.id
_entity.type
_entity.pdbx_description
1 polymer ?
#
loop_
_entity_poly.entity_id
_entity_poly.type
_entity_poly.pdbx_seq_one_letter_code
_entity_poly.pdbx_strand_id
1 'polypeptide(L)'
;PEMWLLSSSATSAKIAAELGIGLSVGTFLLPDINAIHAAKDNIDIYKKHFQASTIKMDAKVMASVFVIVADNEAEVAALQHALDVWLLGKLQFAEFEHFPSVDTAQKYKLNDRDKEMIQVHQARIIAGTQEQVKAQLDDFIATFEVDEVLVA
;
A
#
# COMPACT_ATOMS: atom_id res chain seq x y z
N PRO A 1 -5.86 17.60 -17.78
CA PRO A 1 -5.71 17.04 -16.42
C PRO A 1 -4.48 16.13 -16.41
N GLU A 2 -3.79 16.00 -15.29
CA GLU A 2 -2.81 14.92 -15.14
C GLU A 2 -3.55 13.58 -15.15
N MET A 3 -3.01 12.61 -15.86
CA MET A 3 -3.60 11.28 -15.98
C MET A 3 -2.67 10.26 -15.32
N TRP A 4 -3.29 9.29 -14.64
CA TRP A 4 -2.59 8.25 -13.91
C TRP A 4 -3.23 6.90 -14.23
N LEU A 5 -2.41 5.86 -14.33
CA LEU A 5 -2.86 4.48 -14.45
C LEU A 5 -2.50 3.70 -13.19
N LEU A 6 -3.52 3.17 -12.50
CA LEU A 6 -3.31 2.19 -11.44
C LEU A 6 -2.89 0.85 -12.07
N SER A 7 -1.70 0.40 -11.71
CA SER A 7 -1.04 -0.77 -12.28
C SER A 7 -0.80 -1.84 -11.21
N SER A 8 -1.07 -3.07 -11.60
CA SER A 8 -0.78 -4.29 -10.83
C SER A 8 0.11 -5.27 -11.61
N SER A 9 0.61 -4.88 -12.77
CA SER A 9 1.40 -5.75 -13.66
C SER A 9 2.42 -4.99 -14.50
N ALA A 10 3.42 -5.72 -14.99
CA ALA A 10 4.40 -5.22 -15.95
C ALA A 10 3.74 -4.70 -17.23
N THR A 11 2.69 -5.37 -17.70
CA THR A 11 1.93 -4.99 -18.91
C THR A 11 1.27 -3.63 -18.73
N SER A 12 0.54 -3.42 -17.63
CA SER A 12 -0.11 -2.13 -17.35
C SER A 12 0.90 -1.03 -17.10
N ALA A 13 2.03 -1.34 -16.45
CA ALA A 13 3.12 -0.38 -16.26
C ALA A 13 3.71 0.10 -17.59
N LYS A 14 3.93 -0.84 -18.53
CA LYS A 14 4.39 -0.50 -19.89
C LYS A 14 3.38 0.34 -20.65
N ILE A 15 2.08 0.06 -20.52
CA ILE A 15 1.02 0.88 -21.13
C ILE A 15 1.05 2.32 -20.60
N ALA A 16 1.18 2.52 -19.29
CA ALA A 16 1.31 3.88 -18.72
C ALA A 16 2.52 4.62 -19.29
N ALA A 17 3.63 3.90 -19.49
CA ALA A 17 4.87 4.43 -20.02
C ALA A 17 4.74 4.83 -21.50
N GLU A 18 4.18 3.96 -22.34
CA GLU A 18 3.94 4.21 -23.77
C GLU A 18 2.92 5.33 -24.01
N LEU A 19 1.96 5.50 -23.10
CA LEU A 19 1.00 6.62 -23.13
C LEU A 19 1.57 7.92 -22.56
N GLY A 20 2.74 7.89 -21.90
CA GLY A 20 3.35 9.05 -21.26
C GLY A 20 2.48 9.68 -20.19
N ILE A 21 1.93 8.84 -19.30
CA ILE A 21 1.08 9.24 -18.17
C ILE A 21 1.70 8.76 -16.85
N GLY A 22 1.19 9.23 -15.70
CA GLY A 22 1.66 8.79 -14.39
C GLY A 22 1.34 7.32 -14.09
N LEU A 23 2.19 6.68 -13.29
CA LEU A 23 1.99 5.31 -12.81
C LEU A 23 1.61 5.32 -11.33
N SER A 24 0.54 4.63 -10.96
CA SER A 24 0.20 4.34 -9.57
C SER A 24 0.35 2.84 -9.31
N VAL A 25 1.09 2.45 -8.28
CA VAL A 25 1.32 1.04 -7.89
C VAL A 25 0.64 0.75 -6.56
N GLY A 26 -0.34 -0.14 -6.56
CA GLY A 26 -1.10 -0.50 -5.36
C GLY A 26 -0.40 -1.53 -4.48
N THR A 27 0.68 -1.17 -3.79
CA THR A 27 1.43 -2.12 -2.94
C THR A 27 0.59 -2.70 -1.79
N PHE A 28 -0.37 -1.94 -1.26
CA PHE A 28 -1.27 -2.40 -0.19
C PHE A 28 -2.21 -3.56 -0.58
N LEU A 29 -2.41 -3.80 -1.87
CA LEU A 29 -3.23 -4.90 -2.40
C LEU A 29 -2.45 -6.20 -2.52
N LEU A 30 -1.13 -6.15 -2.37
CA LEU A 30 -0.26 -7.30 -2.58
C LEU A 30 -0.23 -8.21 -1.35
N PRO A 31 -0.14 -9.53 -1.55
CA PRO A 31 -0.42 -10.51 -0.50
C PRO A 31 0.67 -10.58 0.57
N ASP A 32 1.93 -10.28 0.22
CA ASP A 32 3.09 -10.44 1.10
C ASP A 32 4.24 -9.52 0.69
N ILE A 33 5.30 -9.49 1.51
CA ILE A 33 6.49 -8.66 1.30
C ILE A 33 7.23 -8.98 -0.01
N ASN A 34 7.23 -10.23 -0.47
CA ASN A 34 7.92 -10.61 -1.70
C ASN A 34 7.19 -10.05 -2.91
N ALA A 35 5.86 -10.12 -2.92
CA ALA A 35 5.03 -9.50 -3.95
C ALA A 35 5.18 -7.97 -3.93
N ILE A 36 5.24 -7.35 -2.74
CA ILE A 36 5.49 -5.91 -2.59
C ILE A 36 6.83 -5.52 -3.20
N HIS A 37 7.92 -6.21 -2.87
CA HIS A 37 9.23 -5.95 -3.47
C HIS A 37 9.24 -6.19 -4.98
N ALA A 38 8.60 -7.25 -5.47
CA ALA A 38 8.48 -7.53 -6.90
C ALA A 38 7.71 -6.42 -7.65
N ALA A 39 6.89 -5.61 -6.98
CA ALA A 39 6.23 -4.47 -7.59
C ALA A 39 7.22 -3.40 -8.07
N LYS A 40 8.46 -3.38 -7.56
CA LYS A 40 9.53 -2.51 -8.08
C LYS A 40 9.83 -2.80 -9.55
N ASP A 41 9.74 -4.05 -10.00
CA ASP A 41 9.95 -4.40 -11.42
C ASP A 41 8.96 -3.66 -12.33
N ASN A 42 7.73 -3.44 -11.87
CA ASN A 42 6.74 -2.66 -12.62
C ASN A 42 7.15 -1.19 -12.75
N ILE A 43 7.70 -0.61 -11.68
CA ILE A 43 8.21 0.76 -11.66
C ILE A 43 9.40 0.89 -12.62
N ASP A 44 10.31 -0.07 -12.58
CA ASP A 44 11.52 -0.07 -13.42
C ASP A 44 11.17 -0.22 -14.91
N ILE A 45 10.19 -1.09 -15.24
CA ILE A 45 9.64 -1.21 -16.59
C ILE A 45 9.02 0.10 -17.05
N TYR A 46 8.21 0.75 -16.21
CA TYR A 46 7.61 2.03 -16.53
C TYR A 46 8.66 3.10 -16.84
N LYS A 47 9.61 3.30 -15.93
CA LYS A 47 10.69 4.28 -16.10
C LYS A 47 11.50 4.03 -17.37
N LYS A 48 11.83 2.76 -17.65
CA LYS A 48 12.59 2.35 -18.85
C LYS A 48 11.84 2.63 -20.16
N HIS A 49 10.52 2.47 -20.17
CA HIS A 49 9.71 2.55 -21.39
C HIS A 49 8.99 3.91 -21.55
N PHE A 50 9.17 4.85 -20.63
CA PHE A 50 8.43 6.11 -20.65
C PHE A 50 8.69 6.90 -21.93
N GLN A 51 7.60 7.35 -22.56
CA GLN A 51 7.64 8.20 -23.73
C GLN A 51 6.89 9.49 -23.45
N ALA A 52 7.49 10.63 -23.80
CA ALA A 52 6.80 11.90 -23.72
C ALA A 52 5.54 11.87 -24.61
N SER A 53 4.41 12.29 -24.07
CA SER A 53 3.12 12.31 -24.75
C SER A 53 2.64 13.74 -25.02
N THR A 54 1.51 13.87 -25.72
CA THR A 54 0.84 15.17 -25.94
C THR A 54 0.36 15.83 -24.64
N ILE A 55 0.28 15.07 -23.54
CA ILE A 55 -0.12 15.53 -22.21
C ILE A 55 1.05 16.23 -21.50
N LYS A 56 2.29 16.06 -21.98
CA LYS A 56 3.51 16.71 -21.45
C LYS A 56 3.73 16.46 -19.96
N MET A 57 3.38 15.27 -19.47
CA MET A 57 3.78 14.83 -18.14
C MET A 57 5.22 14.36 -18.15
N ASP A 58 5.88 14.51 -17.01
CA ASP A 58 7.13 13.81 -16.71
C ASP A 58 6.83 12.38 -16.26
N ALA A 59 7.83 11.51 -16.30
CA ALA A 59 7.72 10.17 -15.71
C ALA A 59 7.51 10.32 -14.21
N LYS A 60 6.31 9.96 -13.73
CA LYS A 60 5.89 10.12 -12.34
C LYS A 60 5.32 8.82 -11.81
N VAL A 61 5.78 8.43 -10.63
CA VAL A 61 5.38 7.19 -9.97
C VAL A 61 4.87 7.49 -8.58
N MET A 62 3.69 6.97 -8.27
CA MET A 62 3.17 6.93 -6.91
C MET A 62 2.99 5.47 -6.47
N ALA A 63 3.14 5.21 -5.18
CA ALA A 63 2.76 3.93 -4.59
C ALA A 63 1.78 4.11 -3.44
N SER A 64 0.84 3.17 -3.31
CA SER A 64 -0.23 3.23 -2.32
C SER A 64 0.04 2.29 -1.15
N VAL A 65 -0.04 2.80 0.08
CA VAL A 65 0.27 2.08 1.32
C VAL A 65 -0.77 2.41 2.40
N PHE A 66 -1.01 1.46 3.31
CA PHE A 66 -1.73 1.76 4.55
C PHE A 66 -0.77 2.45 5.51
N VAL A 67 -1.22 3.52 6.16
CA VAL A 67 -0.43 4.26 7.15
C VAL A 67 -1.21 4.43 8.44
N ILE A 68 -0.57 4.13 9.57
CA ILE A 68 -1.10 4.36 10.91
C ILE A 68 -0.11 5.23 11.67
N VAL A 69 -0.58 6.40 12.11
CA VAL A 69 0.19 7.33 12.96
C VAL A 69 -0.57 7.55 14.24
N ALA A 70 0.09 7.39 15.39
CA ALA A 70 -0.47 7.75 16.69
C ALA A 70 0.63 8.25 17.64
N ASP A 71 0.25 8.79 18.79
CA ASP A 71 1.19 9.45 19.71
C ASP A 71 2.08 8.46 20.47
N ASN A 72 1.63 7.21 20.62
CA ASN A 72 2.34 6.18 21.38
C ASN A 72 2.08 4.77 20.83
N GLU A 73 2.99 3.86 21.19
CA GLU A 73 2.98 2.46 20.77
C GLU A 73 1.68 1.71 21.10
N ALA A 74 1.03 2.03 22.23
CA ALA A 74 -0.21 1.35 22.62
C ALA A 74 -1.37 1.74 21.69
N GLU A 75 -1.45 3.01 21.29
CA GLU A 75 -2.43 3.48 20.31
C GLU A 75 -2.13 2.93 18.91
N VAL A 76 -0.86 2.90 18.50
CA VAL A 76 -0.43 2.29 17.23
C VAL A 76 -0.89 0.84 17.17
N ALA A 77 -0.58 0.04 18.20
CA ALA A 77 -0.96 -1.37 18.26
C ALA A 77 -2.47 -1.57 18.25
N ALA A 78 -3.23 -0.70 18.93
CA ALA A 78 -4.68 -0.77 18.98
C ALA A 78 -5.33 -0.47 17.62
N LEU A 79 -4.86 0.57 16.92
CA LEU A 79 -5.32 0.95 15.58
C LEU A 79 -4.90 -0.09 14.53
N GLN A 80 -3.67 -0.58 14.61
CA GLN A 80 -3.16 -1.62 13.72
C GLN A 80 -3.95 -2.91 13.88
N HIS A 81 -4.29 -3.30 15.11
CA HIS A 81 -5.14 -4.46 15.34
C HIS A 81 -6.54 -4.31 14.72
N ALA A 82 -7.13 -3.12 14.75
CA ALA A 82 -8.41 -2.87 14.10
C ALA A 82 -8.31 -3.00 12.57
N LEU A 83 -7.26 -2.45 11.97
CA LEU A 83 -6.99 -2.60 10.55
C LEU A 83 -6.71 -4.07 10.18
N ASP A 84 -5.92 -4.79 10.97
CA ASP A 84 -5.58 -6.20 10.79
C ASP A 84 -6.84 -7.08 10.75
N VAL A 85 -7.76 -6.87 11.69
CA VAL A 85 -9.05 -7.58 11.75
C VAL A 85 -9.90 -7.31 10.52
N TRP A 86 -9.98 -6.04 10.07
CA TRP A 86 -10.70 -5.69 8.85
C TRP A 86 -10.06 -6.30 7.60
N LEU A 87 -8.73 -6.30 7.52
CA LEU A 87 -7.92 -6.80 6.42
C LEU A 87 -7.91 -8.34 6.30
N LEU A 88 -8.49 -9.07 7.25
CA LEU A 88 -8.83 -10.49 7.04
C LEU A 88 -9.82 -10.67 5.88
N GLY A 89 -10.58 -9.64 5.51
CA GLY A 89 -11.42 -9.61 4.30
C GLY A 89 -12.54 -10.66 4.31
N LYS A 90 -12.92 -11.16 5.49
CA LYS A 90 -13.95 -12.19 5.64
C LYS A 90 -15.26 -11.71 5.02
N LEU A 91 -15.96 -12.65 4.38
CA LEU A 91 -17.17 -12.39 3.60
C LEU A 91 -17.00 -11.26 2.56
N GLN A 92 -15.83 -11.17 1.91
CA GLN A 92 -15.51 -10.08 0.97
C GLN A 92 -15.64 -8.69 1.60
N PHE A 93 -15.06 -8.54 2.79
CA PHE A 93 -15.15 -7.33 3.62
C PHE A 93 -16.56 -7.02 4.16
N ALA A 94 -17.53 -7.94 4.04
CA ALA A 94 -18.88 -7.78 4.60
C ALA A 94 -19.07 -8.38 6.00
N GLU A 95 -18.00 -8.87 6.64
CA GLU A 95 -18.03 -9.33 8.03
C GLU A 95 -18.51 -8.24 9.01
N PHE A 96 -18.19 -6.99 8.70
CA PHE A 96 -18.60 -5.81 9.47
C PHE A 96 -19.43 -4.88 8.58
N GLU A 97 -20.45 -4.24 9.16
CA GLU A 97 -21.25 -3.24 8.45
C GLU A 97 -20.45 -1.97 8.14
N HIS A 98 -19.49 -1.65 9.01
CA HIS A 98 -18.59 -0.51 8.91
C HIS A 98 -17.18 -0.93 9.36
N PHE A 99 -16.17 -0.09 9.11
CA PHE A 99 -14.82 -0.33 9.63
C PHE A 99 -14.85 -0.57 11.15
N PRO A 100 -14.23 -1.65 11.67
CA PRO A 100 -14.34 -2.00 13.08
C PRO A 100 -13.66 -0.96 13.97
N SER A 101 -14.29 -0.62 15.09
CA SER A 101 -13.64 0.16 16.13
C SER A 101 -12.55 -0.65 16.83
N VAL A 102 -11.65 0.03 17.54
CA VAL A 102 -10.64 -0.62 18.40
C VAL A 102 -11.28 -1.60 19.39
N ASP A 103 -12.38 -1.22 20.05
CA ASP A 103 -13.09 -2.08 21.01
C ASP A 103 -13.70 -3.30 20.33
N THR A 104 -14.24 -3.14 19.12
CA THR A 104 -14.76 -4.25 18.30
C THR A 104 -13.65 -5.23 17.95
N ALA A 105 -12.51 -4.73 17.48
CA ALA A 105 -11.37 -5.56 17.09
C ALA A 105 -10.78 -6.32 18.27
N GLN A 106 -10.61 -5.68 19.43
CA GLN A 106 -10.10 -6.31 20.65
C GLN A 106 -10.95 -7.50 21.13
N LYS A 107 -12.26 -7.47 20.88
CA LYS A 107 -13.19 -8.56 21.23
C LYS A 107 -13.31 -9.61 20.12
N TYR A 108 -12.70 -9.38 18.96
CA TYR A 108 -12.80 -10.28 17.81
C TYR A 108 -12.00 -11.56 18.05
N LYS A 109 -12.65 -12.70 17.83
CA LYS A 109 -12.03 -14.01 18.08
C LYS A 109 -11.24 -14.47 16.85
N LEU A 110 -9.93 -14.41 16.96
CA LEU A 110 -9.01 -14.89 15.92
C LEU A 110 -8.72 -16.39 16.09
N ASN A 111 -8.88 -17.14 15.01
CA ASN A 111 -8.32 -18.50 14.93
C ASN A 111 -6.84 -18.46 14.50
N ASP A 112 -6.16 -19.61 14.45
CA ASP A 112 -4.72 -19.63 14.15
C ASP A 112 -4.39 -19.19 12.72
N ARG A 113 -5.26 -19.52 11.75
CA ARG A 113 -5.13 -19.04 10.37
C ARG A 113 -5.27 -17.52 10.28
N ASP A 114 -6.18 -16.93 11.06
CA ASP A 114 -6.35 -15.48 11.09
C ASP A 114 -5.06 -14.80 11.59
N LYS A 115 -4.41 -15.37 12.62
CA LYS A 115 -3.14 -14.84 13.15
C LYS A 115 -2.01 -14.95 12.14
N GLU A 116 -1.89 -16.06 11.44
CA GLU A 116 -0.90 -16.25 10.37
C GLU A 116 -1.11 -15.23 9.24
N MET A 117 -2.37 -15.03 8.81
CA MET A 117 -2.69 -14.04 7.78
C MET A 117 -2.37 -12.62 8.23
N ILE A 118 -2.67 -12.26 9.47
CA ILE A 118 -2.32 -10.94 10.03
C ILE A 118 -0.81 -10.72 9.97
N GLN A 119 0.00 -11.68 10.41
CA GLN A 119 1.46 -11.55 10.38
C GLN A 119 2.00 -11.28 8.97
N VAL A 120 1.44 -11.95 7.96
CA VAL A 120 1.84 -11.72 6.56
C VAL A 120 1.35 -10.34 6.07
N HIS A 121 0.11 -9.99 6.37
CA HIS A 121 -0.51 -8.73 5.96
C HIS A 121 0.11 -7.50 6.63
N GLN A 122 0.80 -7.63 7.76
CA GLN A 122 1.45 -6.48 8.38
C GLN A 122 2.57 -5.89 7.51
N ALA A 123 3.13 -6.66 6.57
CA ALA A 123 4.15 -6.18 5.63
C ALA A 123 3.68 -5.05 4.69
N ARG A 124 2.36 -4.85 4.53
CA ARG A 124 1.77 -3.79 3.69
C ARG A 124 1.30 -2.56 4.49
N ILE A 125 1.59 -2.51 5.78
CA ILE A 125 1.16 -1.44 6.68
C ILE A 125 2.41 -0.74 7.22
N ILE A 126 2.46 0.58 7.06
CA ILE A 126 3.46 1.43 7.72
C ILE A 126 2.81 1.98 8.98
N ALA A 127 3.26 1.55 10.16
CA ALA A 127 2.65 1.92 11.43
C ALA A 127 3.71 2.40 12.44
N GLY A 128 3.37 3.39 13.26
CA GLY A 128 4.25 3.88 14.31
C GLY A 128 3.90 5.28 14.82
N THR A 129 4.79 5.84 15.64
CA THR A 129 4.79 7.27 15.97
C THR A 129 5.12 8.12 14.75
N GLN A 130 4.95 9.43 14.86
CA GLN A 130 5.30 10.37 13.80
C GLN A 130 6.74 10.17 13.28
N GLU A 131 7.74 10.04 14.16
CA GLU A 131 9.14 9.85 13.74
C GLU A 131 9.35 8.50 13.06
N GLN A 132 8.74 7.44 13.58
CA GLN A 132 8.87 6.08 13.03
C GLN A 132 8.23 5.96 11.65
N VAL A 133 7.02 6.50 11.48
CA VAL A 133 6.32 6.49 10.20
C VAL A 133 7.07 7.33 9.17
N LYS A 134 7.61 8.48 9.57
CA LYS A 134 8.46 9.28 8.68
C LYS A 134 9.65 8.48 8.20
N ALA A 135 10.39 7.82 9.10
CA ALA A 135 11.57 7.04 8.73
C ALA A 135 11.22 5.87 7.80
N GLN A 136 10.11 5.17 8.07
CA GLN A 136 9.62 4.07 7.24
C GLN A 136 9.17 4.56 5.85
N LEU A 137 8.49 5.71 5.76
CA LEU A 137 8.11 6.31 4.48
C LEU A 137 9.33 6.76 3.68
N ASP A 138 10.33 7.38 4.32
CA ASP A 138 11.57 7.79 3.66
C ASP A 138 12.31 6.57 3.07
N ASP A 139 12.38 5.45 3.82
CA ASP A 139 12.97 4.19 3.36
C ASP A 139 12.17 3.54 2.22
N PHE A 140 10.83 3.54 2.33
CA PHE A 140 9.93 3.04 1.29
C PHE A 140 10.09 3.84 -0.01
N ILE A 141 10.11 5.18 0.08
CA ILE A 141 10.31 6.09 -1.05
C ILE A 141 11.66 5.82 -1.70
N ALA A 142 12.73 5.66 -0.92
CA ALA A 142 14.07 5.36 -1.44
C ALA A 142 14.15 3.98 -2.11
N THR A 143 13.52 2.97 -1.51
CA THR A 143 13.53 1.58 -2.00
C THR A 143 12.79 1.42 -3.32
N PHE A 144 11.60 2.01 -3.42
CA PHE A 144 10.76 1.93 -4.63
C PHE A 144 11.03 3.06 -5.63
N GLU A 145 11.83 4.05 -5.24
CA GLU A 145 12.17 5.24 -6.03
C GLU A 145 10.90 5.94 -6.56
N VAL A 146 9.90 6.12 -5.70
CA VAL A 146 8.63 6.76 -6.04
C VAL A 146 8.68 8.27 -5.79
N ASP A 147 7.93 9.04 -6.59
CA ASP A 147 7.80 10.49 -6.42
C ASP A 147 6.80 10.84 -5.31
N GLU A 148 5.77 10.01 -5.15
CA GLU A 148 4.63 10.25 -4.26
C GLU A 148 4.19 8.97 -3.54
N VAL A 149 3.64 9.16 -2.34
CA VAL A 149 2.97 8.08 -1.59
C VAL A 149 1.50 8.45 -1.44
N LEU A 150 0.62 7.57 -1.90
CA LEU A 150 -0.82 7.71 -1.71
C LEU A 150 -1.23 6.92 -0.46
N VAL A 151 -1.70 7.64 0.56
CA VAL A 151 -2.18 7.02 1.81
C VAL A 151 -3.60 6.50 1.59
N ALA A 152 -3.78 5.19 1.78
CA ALA A 152 -5.04 4.46 1.57
C ALA A 152 -5.88 4.33 2.86
#